data_AF-A0A954JIV4-F1
#
_entry.id   AF-A0A954JIV4-F1
#
_cell.length_a   1.000
_cell.length_b   1.000
_cell.length_c   1.000
_cell.angle_alpha   90.00
_cell.angle_beta   90.00
_cell.angle_gamma   90.00
#
_symmetry.space_group_name_H-M   'P 1'
#
loop_
_entity.id
_entity.type
_entity.pdbx_description
1 polymer ?
#
loop_
_entity_poly.entity_id
_entity_poly.type
_entity_poly.pdbx_seq_one_letter_code
_entity_poly.pdbx_strand_id
1 'polypeptide(L)'
;MFLITTSRLSLRPVCLFIAALFLLAASLPGQETELPQIQVKKCEDFNVTGKGDAPQWERAEWTALNRRGAGKLDYTARFKMLYSDKGVYVLFDGTDEVLTATMQEDFLDLWNEDVFECFFWTDEKHSVYFEYEISPLGYELPILVPNLDGRFLGWRPWHYEGDRKIVKRVSASGGSIESMAQVSGWSAEVFIPYDLLKPLQNVPPKSGTMWRANFYRVDYDNGKTTGWDWARVGPSFHDFKNFGTLVFE
;
A
#
# COMPACT_ATOMS: atom_id res chain seq x y z
N MET A 1 79.18 -14.06 50.66
CA MET A 1 80.01 -15.23 50.28
C MET A 1 79.56 -15.66 48.89
N PHE A 2 80.53 -15.88 47.99
CA PHE A 2 80.44 -16.26 46.57
C PHE A 2 80.07 -15.20 45.52
N LEU A 3 81.12 -14.83 44.78
CA LEU A 3 81.11 -14.30 43.42
C LEU A 3 80.40 -15.27 42.47
N ILE A 4 79.85 -14.76 41.36
CA ILE A 4 80.08 -15.27 40.00
C ILE A 4 79.84 -14.11 39.01
N THR A 5 80.91 -13.72 38.33
CA THR A 5 80.92 -12.98 37.07
C THR A 5 80.62 -13.94 35.92
N THR A 6 79.85 -13.52 34.90
CA THR A 6 80.33 -13.38 33.50
C THR A 6 79.20 -13.13 32.49
N SER A 7 79.50 -12.20 31.57
CA SER A 7 79.09 -12.06 30.17
C SER A 7 77.65 -12.37 29.74
N ARG A 8 76.97 -11.36 29.16
CA ARG A 8 76.01 -11.60 28.08
C ARG A 8 76.18 -10.62 26.92
N LEU A 9 76.09 -11.22 25.73
CA LEU A 9 76.30 -10.69 24.39
C LEU A 9 75.44 -9.47 24.05
N SER A 10 76.00 -8.58 23.24
CA SER A 10 75.27 -7.50 22.55
C SER A 10 74.41 -8.06 21.43
N LEU A 11 73.11 -7.84 21.48
CA LEU A 11 72.18 -8.01 20.36
C LEU A 11 71.67 -6.63 19.96
N ARG A 12 71.96 -6.23 18.72
CA ARG A 12 71.44 -5.01 18.09
C ARG A 12 69.95 -5.19 17.75
N PRO A 13 69.06 -4.22 18.02
CA PRO A 13 67.66 -4.33 17.66
C PRO A 13 67.49 -4.13 16.14
N VAL A 14 66.90 -5.11 15.47
CA VAL A 14 66.39 -4.99 14.09
C VAL A 14 65.01 -4.33 14.18
N CYS A 15 64.87 -3.10 13.69
CA CYS A 15 63.58 -2.43 13.55
C CYS A 15 62.82 -3.03 12.36
N LEU A 16 61.80 -3.85 12.63
CA LEU A 16 60.79 -4.22 11.63
C LEU A 16 59.79 -3.06 11.48
N PHE A 17 59.79 -2.41 10.32
CA PHE A 17 58.71 -1.53 9.89
C PHE A 17 57.56 -2.39 9.35
N ILE A 18 56.46 -2.47 10.10
CA ILE A 18 55.19 -3.03 9.62
C ILE A 18 54.40 -1.89 8.98
N ALA A 19 54.28 -1.90 7.65
CA ALA A 19 53.40 -1.00 6.93
C ALA A 19 51.94 -1.45 7.13
N ALA A 20 51.16 -0.71 7.90
CA ALA A 20 49.72 -0.93 8.03
C ALA A 20 49.00 -0.43 6.77
N LEU A 21 48.54 -1.36 5.93
CA LEU A 21 47.57 -1.04 4.86
C LEU A 21 46.21 -0.77 5.52
N PHE A 22 45.81 0.50 5.59
CA PHE A 22 44.43 0.88 5.86
C PHE A 22 43.60 0.62 4.59
N LEU A 23 42.86 -0.48 4.57
CA LEU A 23 41.76 -0.68 3.61
C LEU A 23 40.63 0.28 3.98
N LEU A 24 40.51 1.39 3.26
CA LEU A 24 39.27 2.18 3.26
C LEU A 24 38.17 1.31 2.64
N ALA A 25 37.28 0.79 3.47
CA ALA A 25 36.02 0.24 2.99
C ALA A 25 35.18 1.41 2.44
N ALA A 26 35.17 1.58 1.13
CA ALA A 26 34.23 2.47 0.47
C ALA A 26 32.82 1.90 0.70
N SER A 27 32.02 2.58 1.52
CA SER A 27 30.58 2.34 1.61
C SER A 27 29.97 2.62 0.25
N LEU A 28 29.47 1.58 -0.42
CA LEU A 28 28.65 1.75 -1.62
C LEU A 28 27.44 2.63 -1.25
N PRO A 29 27.08 3.66 -2.03
CA PRO A 29 25.84 4.39 -1.81
C PRO A 29 24.67 3.41 -1.83
N GLY A 30 23.80 3.50 -0.83
CA GLY A 30 22.60 2.68 -0.74
C GLY A 30 21.78 2.84 -2.02
N GLN A 31 21.45 1.73 -2.65
CA GLN A 31 20.57 1.70 -3.82
C GLN A 31 19.19 2.19 -3.35
N GLU A 32 18.82 3.44 -3.69
CA GLU A 32 17.44 3.89 -3.54
C GLU A 32 16.55 2.87 -4.26
N THR A 33 15.67 2.23 -3.49
CA THR A 33 14.76 1.25 -4.06
C THR A 33 13.76 2.02 -4.91
N GLU A 34 13.78 1.81 -6.22
CA GLU A 34 12.84 2.44 -7.14
C GLU A 34 11.40 2.08 -6.72
N LEU A 35 10.54 3.09 -6.61
CA LEU A 35 9.14 2.90 -6.23
C LEU A 35 8.40 2.16 -7.36
N PRO A 36 7.47 1.24 -7.03
CA PRO A 36 6.82 0.44 -8.04
C PRO A 36 5.92 1.29 -8.94
N GLN A 37 5.77 0.86 -10.19
CA GLN A 37 4.92 1.50 -11.18
C GLN A 37 4.01 0.48 -11.86
N ILE A 38 2.76 0.85 -12.14
CA ILE A 38 1.84 0.07 -12.98
C ILE A 38 1.22 0.94 -14.07
N GLN A 39 0.90 0.32 -15.20
CA GLN A 39 0.11 0.94 -16.27
C GLN A 39 -1.38 0.72 -16.02
N VAL A 40 -2.17 1.78 -15.96
CA VAL A 40 -3.63 1.73 -15.79
C VAL A 40 -4.29 1.84 -17.15
N LYS A 41 -4.91 0.75 -17.58
CA LYS A 41 -5.48 0.61 -18.92
C LYS A 41 -6.85 1.29 -19.01
N LYS A 42 -7.09 1.98 -20.11
CA LYS A 42 -8.41 2.56 -20.41
C LYS A 42 -9.41 1.45 -20.74
N CYS A 43 -10.67 1.59 -20.33
CA CYS A 43 -11.78 0.72 -20.69
C CYS A 43 -13.07 1.53 -20.91
N GLU A 44 -14.07 0.87 -21.51
CA GLU A 44 -15.45 1.35 -21.48
C GLU A 44 -16.03 1.21 -20.08
N ASP A 45 -17.03 2.02 -19.74
CA ASP A 45 -17.74 1.92 -18.47
C ASP A 45 -18.44 0.56 -18.31
N PHE A 46 -18.47 0.06 -17.08
CA PHE A 46 -19.16 -1.19 -16.74
C PHE A 46 -19.70 -1.18 -15.32
N ASN A 47 -20.63 -2.09 -15.04
CA ASN A 47 -21.16 -2.26 -13.69
C ASN A 47 -20.26 -3.20 -12.89
N VAL A 48 -19.89 -2.78 -11.69
CA VAL A 48 -19.18 -3.63 -10.73
C VAL A 48 -20.12 -4.70 -10.16
N THR A 49 -19.64 -5.94 -10.02
CA THR A 49 -20.42 -7.06 -9.50
C THR A 49 -19.94 -7.53 -8.13
N GLY A 50 -18.68 -7.23 -7.81
CA GLY A 50 -17.98 -7.65 -6.60
C GLY A 50 -17.19 -8.95 -6.80
N LYS A 51 -17.36 -9.62 -7.95
CA LYS A 51 -16.77 -10.93 -8.26
C LYS A 51 -15.58 -10.86 -9.22
N GLY A 52 -15.33 -9.70 -9.83
CA GLY A 52 -14.31 -9.52 -10.85
C GLY A 52 -14.60 -10.24 -12.16
N ASP A 53 -15.88 -10.56 -12.44
CA ASP A 53 -16.31 -11.35 -13.61
C ASP A 53 -16.66 -10.51 -14.84
N ALA A 54 -16.59 -9.19 -14.74
CA ALA A 54 -16.73 -8.30 -15.88
C ALA A 54 -15.55 -8.47 -16.87
N PRO A 55 -15.81 -8.63 -18.19
CA PRO A 55 -14.76 -8.90 -19.18
C PRO A 55 -13.72 -7.78 -19.30
N GLN A 56 -14.04 -6.56 -18.88
CA GLN A 56 -13.12 -5.43 -18.84
C GLN A 56 -11.88 -5.74 -17.99
N TRP A 57 -12.04 -6.53 -16.91
CA TRP A 57 -10.95 -6.91 -16.01
C TRP A 57 -9.87 -7.78 -16.67
N GLU A 58 -10.14 -8.37 -17.84
CA GLU A 58 -9.13 -9.09 -18.64
C GLU A 58 -8.05 -8.14 -19.21
N ARG A 59 -8.30 -6.83 -19.22
CA ARG A 59 -7.34 -5.81 -19.70
C ARG A 59 -6.25 -5.46 -18.67
N ALA A 60 -6.43 -5.84 -17.40
CA ALA A 60 -5.51 -5.52 -16.33
C ALA A 60 -4.95 -6.81 -15.70
N GLU A 61 -3.67 -6.78 -15.36
CA GLU A 61 -3.00 -7.85 -14.62
C GLU A 61 -3.18 -7.65 -13.12
N TRP A 62 -3.23 -8.76 -12.37
CA TRP A 62 -3.22 -8.71 -10.91
C TRP A 62 -1.88 -8.18 -10.40
N THR A 63 -1.94 -7.20 -9.49
CA THR A 63 -0.79 -6.69 -8.76
C THR A 63 -0.85 -7.18 -7.32
N ALA A 64 0.18 -7.88 -6.87
CA ALA A 64 0.26 -8.39 -5.50
C ALA A 64 0.51 -7.26 -4.49
N LEU A 65 -0.15 -7.34 -3.34
CA LEU A 65 0.20 -6.58 -2.15
C LEU A 65 1.20 -7.38 -1.31
N ASN A 66 2.22 -6.71 -0.82
CA ASN A 66 3.31 -7.31 -0.07
C ASN A 66 3.05 -7.19 1.42
N ARG A 67 3.16 -8.31 2.13
CA ARG A 67 2.99 -8.33 3.59
C ARG A 67 3.97 -7.39 4.27
N ARG A 68 3.49 -6.73 5.31
CA ARG A 68 4.28 -5.94 6.26
C ARG A 68 4.63 -6.80 7.47
N GLY A 69 5.91 -6.81 7.84
CA GLY A 69 6.41 -7.56 8.99
C GLY A 69 6.51 -9.07 8.78
N ALA A 70 6.81 -9.79 9.86
CA ALA A 70 7.15 -11.22 9.85
C ALA A 70 5.98 -12.14 10.29
N GLY A 71 4.73 -11.71 10.09
CA GLY A 71 3.54 -12.50 10.41
C GLY A 71 3.52 -13.85 9.67
N LYS A 72 2.86 -14.86 10.26
CA LYS A 72 2.84 -16.24 9.75
C LYS A 72 1.56 -16.65 9.02
N LEU A 73 0.51 -15.82 9.01
CA LEU A 73 -0.69 -16.10 8.23
C LEU A 73 -0.28 -16.32 6.78
N ASP A 74 -0.87 -17.25 6.05
CA ASP A 74 -0.52 -17.47 4.63
C ASP A 74 -1.53 -16.78 3.70
N TYR A 75 -1.93 -15.56 4.05
CA TYR A 75 -2.87 -14.80 3.25
C TYR A 75 -2.20 -14.06 2.08
N THR A 76 -2.90 -14.12 0.95
CA THR A 76 -2.63 -13.34 -0.25
C THR A 76 -3.57 -12.13 -0.30
N ALA A 77 -3.08 -11.04 -0.88
CA ALA A 77 -3.87 -9.86 -1.17
C ALA A 77 -3.35 -9.25 -2.47
N ARG A 78 -4.26 -8.80 -3.33
CA ARG A 78 -3.92 -8.28 -4.66
C ARG A 78 -5.01 -7.34 -5.16
N PHE A 79 -4.66 -6.53 -6.15
CA PHE A 79 -5.61 -5.64 -6.79
C PHE A 79 -5.43 -5.59 -8.32
N LYS A 80 -6.48 -5.17 -9.02
CA LYS A 80 -6.46 -4.69 -10.41
C LYS A 80 -7.00 -3.28 -10.46
N MET A 81 -6.56 -2.52 -11.45
CA MET A 81 -7.07 -1.18 -11.70
C MET A 81 -7.29 -0.94 -13.19
N LEU A 82 -8.40 -0.28 -13.50
CA LEU A 82 -8.75 0.25 -14.82
C LEU A 82 -9.23 1.68 -14.67
N TYR A 83 -9.35 2.38 -15.79
CA TYR A 83 -9.97 3.69 -15.81
C TYR A 83 -10.84 3.89 -17.06
N SER A 84 -11.87 4.70 -16.93
CA SER A 84 -12.72 5.12 -18.05
C SER A 84 -12.76 6.65 -18.12
N ASP A 85 -13.63 7.19 -18.99
CA ASP A 85 -13.89 8.63 -19.05
C ASP A 85 -14.66 9.16 -17.83
N LYS A 86 -15.31 8.29 -17.04
CA LYS A 86 -16.13 8.70 -15.89
C LYS A 86 -15.47 8.48 -14.53
N GLY A 87 -14.53 7.56 -14.42
CA GLY A 87 -13.87 7.29 -13.15
C GLY A 87 -12.80 6.22 -13.24
N VAL A 88 -12.35 5.78 -12.07
CA VAL A 88 -11.42 4.66 -11.92
C VAL A 88 -12.15 3.47 -11.32
N TYR A 89 -11.74 2.27 -11.74
CA TYR A 89 -12.22 1.01 -11.21
C TYR A 89 -11.07 0.35 -10.45
N VAL A 90 -11.34 -0.10 -9.23
CA VAL A 90 -10.40 -0.91 -8.43
C VAL A 90 -11.10 -2.22 -8.06
N LEU A 91 -10.42 -3.33 -8.28
CA LEU A 91 -10.84 -4.65 -7.82
C LEU A 91 -9.80 -5.17 -6.85
N PHE A 92 -10.20 -5.44 -5.61
CA PHE A 92 -9.40 -6.11 -4.60
C PHE A 92 -9.82 -7.57 -4.45
N ASP A 93 -8.86 -8.42 -4.12
CA ASP A 93 -9.07 -9.83 -3.82
C ASP A 93 -8.04 -10.29 -2.80
N GLY A 94 -8.49 -11.04 -1.79
CA GLY A 94 -7.62 -11.59 -0.77
C GLY A 94 -8.19 -12.84 -0.12
N THR A 95 -7.31 -13.77 0.25
CA THR A 95 -7.68 -14.96 1.03
C THR A 95 -7.84 -14.58 2.49
N ASP A 96 -8.79 -15.19 3.17
CA ASP A 96 -9.15 -14.86 4.54
C ASP A 96 -9.80 -16.08 5.20
N GLU A 97 -9.72 -16.23 6.52
CA GLU A 97 -10.39 -17.31 7.25
C GLU A 97 -11.67 -16.83 7.92
N VAL A 98 -11.69 -15.59 8.44
CA VAL A 98 -12.84 -14.99 9.09
C VAL A 98 -12.97 -13.53 8.67
N LEU A 99 -14.19 -13.11 8.31
CA LEU A 99 -14.47 -11.68 8.10
C LEU A 99 -14.56 -10.97 9.46
N THR A 100 -13.42 -10.56 10.01
CA THR A 100 -13.28 -9.81 11.26
C THR A 100 -13.74 -8.37 11.03
N ALA A 101 -15.06 -8.21 10.92
CA ALA A 101 -15.75 -6.94 10.72
C ALA A 101 -17.10 -6.93 11.45
N THR A 102 -17.42 -5.84 12.14
CA THR A 102 -18.65 -5.62 12.92
C THR A 102 -19.29 -4.27 12.62
N MET A 103 -18.53 -3.32 12.05
CA MET A 103 -19.00 -1.98 11.69
C MET A 103 -20.06 -2.05 10.59
N GLN A 104 -21.21 -1.41 10.86
CA GLN A 104 -22.40 -1.46 10.00
C GLN A 104 -22.90 -0.09 9.53
N GLU A 105 -21.98 0.86 9.36
CA GLU A 105 -22.28 2.19 8.88
C GLU A 105 -21.15 2.72 7.99
N ASP A 106 -21.49 3.49 6.95
CA ASP A 106 -20.50 4.21 6.15
C ASP A 106 -19.81 5.27 7.03
N PHE A 107 -18.57 5.58 6.68
CA PHE A 107 -17.69 6.57 7.31
C PHE A 107 -17.18 6.25 8.72
N LEU A 108 -17.33 5.02 9.20
CA LEU A 108 -16.67 4.58 10.43
C LEU A 108 -15.16 4.37 10.21
N ASP A 109 -14.44 4.15 11.31
CA ASP A 109 -12.99 3.96 11.34
C ASP A 109 -12.62 2.52 10.93
N LEU A 110 -12.88 2.17 9.66
CA LEU A 110 -12.86 0.79 9.15
C LEU A 110 -11.49 0.11 9.25
N TRP A 111 -10.40 0.89 9.27
CA TRP A 111 -9.03 0.39 9.52
C TRP A 111 -8.82 -0.36 10.84
N ASN A 112 -9.78 -0.33 11.78
CA ASN A 112 -9.77 -1.13 13.01
C ASN A 112 -10.29 -2.56 12.84
N GLU A 113 -10.73 -2.91 11.64
CA GLU A 113 -11.28 -4.22 11.24
C GLU A 113 -10.66 -4.63 9.88
N ASP A 114 -11.09 -5.77 9.34
CA ASP A 114 -10.63 -6.18 8.02
C ASP A 114 -11.05 -5.15 6.96
N VAL A 115 -10.10 -4.71 6.15
CA VAL A 115 -10.31 -3.60 5.21
C VAL A 115 -9.37 -3.68 4.01
N PHE A 116 -9.88 -3.28 2.85
CA PHE A 116 -9.04 -2.87 1.71
C PHE A 116 -9.05 -1.36 1.58
N GLU A 117 -7.90 -0.80 1.20
CA GLU A 117 -7.76 0.65 1.07
C GLU A 117 -7.06 1.02 -0.24
N CYS A 118 -7.42 2.16 -0.85
CA CYS A 118 -6.64 2.80 -1.90
C CYS A 118 -6.49 4.30 -1.66
N PHE A 119 -5.32 4.79 -2.04
CA PHE A 119 -4.90 6.18 -1.84
C PHE A 119 -4.49 6.77 -3.18
N PHE A 120 -5.04 7.92 -3.54
CA PHE A 120 -4.74 8.60 -4.80
C PHE A 120 -4.26 10.03 -4.56
N TRP A 121 -2.96 10.22 -4.75
CA TRP A 121 -2.31 11.52 -4.78
C TRP A 121 -2.10 11.94 -6.24
N THR A 122 -3.06 12.69 -6.77
CA THR A 122 -3.19 12.93 -8.21
C THR A 122 -2.29 14.05 -8.75
N ASP A 123 -1.87 15.00 -7.90
CA ASP A 123 -0.96 16.09 -8.26
C ASP A 123 0.06 16.35 -7.14
N GLU A 124 1.33 16.04 -7.43
CA GLU A 124 2.43 16.14 -6.46
C GLU A 124 2.72 17.56 -5.97
N LYS A 125 2.13 18.60 -6.59
CA LYS A 125 2.26 19.99 -6.13
C LYS A 125 1.53 20.28 -4.83
N HIS A 126 0.53 19.47 -4.48
CA HIS A 126 -0.32 19.68 -3.33
C HIS A 126 -0.24 18.48 -2.41
N SER A 127 0.09 18.67 -1.14
CA SER A 127 0.13 17.57 -0.17
C SER A 127 -1.27 17.21 0.32
N VAL A 128 -2.16 16.85 -0.61
CA VAL A 128 -3.52 16.37 -0.36
C VAL A 128 -3.79 15.20 -1.30
N TYR A 129 -4.35 14.13 -0.76
CA TYR A 129 -4.72 12.94 -1.52
C TYR A 129 -6.10 12.45 -1.13
N PHE A 130 -6.70 11.66 -2.00
CA PHE A 130 -7.91 10.90 -1.69
C PHE A 130 -7.53 9.58 -1.02
N GLU A 131 -8.33 9.17 -0.08
CA GLU A 131 -8.24 7.89 0.61
C GLU A 131 -9.62 7.26 0.64
N TYR A 132 -9.65 5.96 0.35
CA TYR A 132 -10.85 5.16 0.31
C TYR A 132 -10.62 3.84 1.01
N GLU A 133 -11.50 3.52 1.94
CA GLU A 133 -11.54 2.24 2.64
C GLU A 133 -12.85 1.49 2.35
N ILE A 134 -12.79 0.16 2.27
CA ILE A 134 -13.95 -0.71 2.11
C ILE A 134 -13.81 -1.95 3.00
N SER A 135 -14.79 -2.14 3.88
CA SER A 135 -14.92 -3.34 4.72
C SER A 135 -15.48 -4.53 3.91
N PRO A 136 -15.26 -5.77 4.34
CA PRO A 136 -15.89 -6.94 3.71
C PRO A 136 -17.42 -6.91 3.82
N LEU A 137 -18.00 -6.18 4.77
CA LEU A 137 -19.45 -5.99 4.89
C LEU A 137 -20.02 -4.95 3.93
N GLY A 138 -19.15 -4.29 3.15
CA GLY A 138 -19.56 -3.33 2.12
C GLY A 138 -19.73 -1.89 2.61
N TYR A 139 -19.37 -1.57 3.85
CA TYR A 139 -19.33 -0.20 4.36
C TYR A 139 -18.03 0.49 3.94
N GLU A 140 -18.10 1.79 3.62
CA GLU A 140 -16.97 2.54 3.04
C GLU A 140 -16.58 3.78 3.86
N LEU A 141 -15.33 4.22 3.72
CA LEU A 141 -14.85 5.53 4.17
C LEU A 141 -14.10 6.25 3.03
N PRO A 142 -14.75 7.15 2.28
CA PRO A 142 -14.08 8.08 1.38
C PRO A 142 -13.74 9.38 2.10
N ILE A 143 -12.47 9.78 2.08
CA ILE A 143 -12.00 11.03 2.66
C ILE A 143 -10.94 11.71 1.79
N LEU A 144 -10.84 13.03 1.94
CA LEU A 144 -9.66 13.78 1.52
C LEU A 144 -8.72 13.96 2.71
N VAL A 145 -7.42 13.85 2.46
CA VAL A 145 -6.40 13.95 3.50
C VAL A 145 -5.33 14.95 3.10
N PRO A 146 -5.43 16.22 3.56
CA PRO A 146 -4.31 17.13 3.55
C PRO A 146 -3.26 16.64 4.56
N ASN A 147 -2.02 16.48 4.12
CA ASN A 147 -0.89 16.03 4.94
C ASN A 147 0.26 17.04 4.82
N LEU A 148 0.29 17.99 5.74
CA LEU A 148 1.26 19.10 5.75
C LEU A 148 2.35 18.80 6.78
N ASP A 149 3.53 18.43 6.28
CA ASP A 149 4.70 18.08 7.08
C ASP A 149 4.43 16.97 8.12
N GLY A 150 3.70 15.92 7.70
CA GLY A 150 3.37 14.76 8.52
C GLY A 150 2.16 14.97 9.44
N ARG A 151 1.56 16.16 9.44
CA ARG A 151 0.30 16.43 10.15
C ARG A 151 -0.85 16.33 9.16
N PHE A 152 -1.73 15.36 9.38
CA PHE A 152 -2.88 15.12 8.52
C PHE A 152 -4.18 15.00 9.30
N LEU A 153 -5.29 15.22 8.60
CA LEU A 153 -6.64 14.99 9.09
C LEU A 153 -7.54 14.59 7.93
N GLY A 154 -8.40 13.58 8.14
CA GLY A 154 -9.40 13.17 7.17
C GLY A 154 -10.60 14.11 7.12
N TRP A 155 -11.06 14.43 5.91
CA TRP A 155 -12.25 15.25 5.66
C TRP A 155 -13.24 14.47 4.79
N ARG A 156 -14.44 14.25 5.31
CA ARG A 156 -15.52 13.59 4.57
C ARG A 156 -16.07 14.51 3.47
N PRO A 157 -16.47 13.96 2.31
CA PRO A 157 -17.04 14.73 1.22
C PRO A 157 -18.35 15.42 1.62
N TRP A 158 -18.48 16.69 1.27
CA TRP A 158 -19.74 17.42 1.40
C TRP A 158 -20.69 17.04 0.26
N HIS A 159 -21.92 16.62 0.60
CA HIS A 159 -22.92 16.06 -0.33
C HIS A 159 -22.40 14.83 -1.10
N TYR A 160 -22.33 13.69 -0.40
CA TYR A 160 -21.91 12.40 -0.96
C TYR A 160 -23.09 11.63 -1.56
N GLU A 161 -23.56 12.10 -2.72
CA GLU A 161 -24.78 11.62 -3.38
C GLU A 161 -24.71 11.78 -4.92
N GLY A 162 -25.64 11.15 -5.64
CA GLY A 162 -25.72 11.24 -7.11
C GLY A 162 -24.44 10.79 -7.79
N ASP A 163 -23.97 11.57 -8.77
CA ASP A 163 -22.76 11.27 -9.57
C ASP A 163 -21.46 11.27 -8.74
N ARG A 164 -21.51 11.74 -7.49
CA ARG A 164 -20.36 11.70 -6.54
C ARG A 164 -20.32 10.41 -5.72
N LYS A 165 -21.39 9.61 -5.68
CA LYS A 165 -21.45 8.40 -4.86
C LYS A 165 -20.65 7.28 -5.53
N ILE A 166 -19.72 6.69 -4.79
CA ILE A 166 -18.96 5.51 -5.24
C ILE A 166 -19.92 4.34 -5.42
N VAL A 167 -19.72 3.57 -6.48
CA VAL A 167 -20.44 2.31 -6.70
C VAL A 167 -19.54 1.17 -6.26
N LYS A 168 -19.98 0.41 -5.26
CA LYS A 168 -19.20 -0.66 -4.63
C LYS A 168 -19.98 -1.97 -4.55
N ARG A 169 -19.29 -3.10 -4.68
CA ARG A 169 -19.82 -4.45 -4.44
C ARG A 169 -18.77 -5.30 -3.77
N VAL A 170 -19.19 -6.14 -2.83
CA VAL A 170 -18.35 -7.11 -2.12
C VAL A 170 -18.83 -8.52 -2.40
N SER A 171 -17.93 -9.50 -2.29
CA SER A 171 -18.27 -10.92 -2.40
C SER A 171 -17.34 -11.74 -1.52
N ALA A 172 -17.86 -12.84 -0.96
CA ALA A 172 -17.09 -13.80 -0.19
C ALA A 172 -16.92 -15.09 -1.00
N SER A 173 -15.78 -15.74 -0.81
CA SER A 173 -15.52 -17.09 -1.27
C SER A 173 -15.65 -18.06 -0.09
N GLY A 174 -16.29 -19.22 -0.31
CA GLY A 174 -16.40 -20.26 0.72
C GLY A 174 -17.32 -19.94 1.91
N GLY A 175 -18.01 -18.80 1.93
CA GLY A 175 -18.90 -18.39 3.02
C GLY A 175 -19.89 -17.28 2.62
N SER A 176 -20.45 -16.57 3.62
CA SER A 176 -21.39 -15.46 3.47
C SER A 176 -20.74 -14.11 3.82
N ILE A 177 -21.33 -13.01 3.34
CA ILE A 177 -20.97 -11.64 3.77
C ILE A 177 -21.76 -11.33 5.04
N GLU A 178 -21.26 -11.84 6.16
CA GLU A 178 -21.81 -11.61 7.50
C GLU A 178 -20.67 -11.37 8.47
N SER A 179 -20.95 -10.61 9.53
CA SER A 179 -19.98 -10.32 10.59
C SER A 179 -19.44 -11.62 11.19
N MET A 180 -18.12 -11.75 11.27
CA MET A 180 -17.41 -12.93 11.81
C MET A 180 -17.68 -14.23 11.05
N ALA A 181 -18.18 -14.17 9.82
CA ALA A 181 -18.40 -15.37 9.00
C ALA A 181 -17.06 -16.03 8.64
N GLN A 182 -17.04 -17.36 8.66
CA GLN A 182 -15.93 -18.12 8.10
C GLN A 182 -15.98 -18.09 6.57
N VAL A 183 -14.83 -17.81 5.95
CA VAL A 183 -14.67 -17.70 4.50
C VAL A 183 -13.35 -18.34 4.06
N SER A 184 -13.11 -18.37 2.75
CA SER A 184 -11.77 -18.65 2.19
C SER A 184 -11.13 -17.39 1.57
N GLY A 185 -11.81 -16.25 1.66
CA GLY A 185 -11.41 -14.99 1.06
C GLY A 185 -12.59 -14.10 0.71
N TRP A 186 -12.30 -12.86 0.35
CA TRP A 186 -13.28 -11.88 -0.09
C TRP A 186 -12.69 -10.92 -1.12
N SER A 187 -13.58 -10.29 -1.86
CA SER A 187 -13.25 -9.33 -2.90
C SER A 187 -14.13 -8.10 -2.81
N ALA A 188 -13.60 -6.98 -3.29
CA ALA A 188 -14.32 -5.72 -3.40
C ALA A 188 -14.07 -5.09 -4.77
N GLU A 189 -15.14 -4.81 -5.51
CA GLU A 189 -15.08 -3.96 -6.70
C GLU A 189 -15.62 -2.57 -6.39
N VAL A 190 -14.89 -1.55 -6.82
CA VAL A 190 -15.13 -0.17 -6.48
C VAL A 190 -14.99 0.68 -7.75
N PHE A 191 -16.02 1.45 -8.08
CA PHE A 191 -15.97 2.49 -9.10
C PHE A 191 -16.01 3.87 -8.42
N ILE A 192 -14.93 4.63 -8.57
CA ILE A 192 -14.75 5.96 -7.99
C ILE A 192 -14.95 7.00 -9.10
N PRO A 193 -16.06 7.76 -9.09
CA PRO A 193 -16.34 8.73 -10.13
C PRO A 193 -15.44 9.96 -10.01
N TYR A 194 -15.01 10.52 -11.15
CA TYR A 194 -14.20 11.73 -11.16
C TYR A 194 -14.91 12.95 -10.59
N ASP A 195 -16.25 12.97 -10.59
CA ASP A 195 -17.02 14.04 -9.94
C ASP A 195 -16.77 14.11 -8.42
N LEU A 196 -16.46 12.97 -7.78
CA LEU A 196 -16.04 12.95 -6.37
C LEU A 196 -14.62 13.50 -6.20
N LEU A 197 -13.75 13.23 -7.17
CA LEU A 197 -12.33 13.59 -7.14
C LEU A 197 -12.04 14.98 -7.72
N LYS A 198 -13.05 15.69 -8.24
CA LYS A 198 -12.93 16.96 -8.97
C LYS A 198 -12.06 18.05 -8.32
N PRO A 199 -12.01 18.21 -6.97
CA PRO A 199 -11.12 19.19 -6.35
C PRO A 199 -9.63 18.82 -6.48
N LEU A 200 -9.32 17.52 -6.58
CA LEU A 200 -7.98 17.04 -6.84
C LEU A 200 -7.63 17.37 -8.29
N GLN A 201 -6.57 18.16 -8.47
CA GLN A 201 -6.06 18.50 -9.80
C GLN A 201 -5.64 17.23 -10.54
N ASN A 202 -5.44 17.32 -11.86
CA ASN A 202 -5.02 16.17 -12.68
C ASN A 202 -6.07 15.04 -12.78
N VAL A 203 -7.34 15.42 -12.69
CA VAL A 203 -8.54 14.56 -12.81
C VAL A 203 -9.52 15.20 -13.83
N PRO A 204 -10.10 14.45 -14.79
CA PRO A 204 -9.77 13.07 -15.15
C PRO A 204 -8.35 12.96 -15.76
N PRO A 205 -7.68 11.80 -15.62
CA PRO A 205 -6.38 11.57 -16.24
C PRO A 205 -6.54 11.48 -17.77
N LYS A 206 -5.51 11.96 -18.47
CA LYS A 206 -5.29 11.73 -19.91
C LYS A 206 -4.18 10.70 -20.10
N SER A 207 -4.03 10.18 -21.32
CA SER A 207 -2.88 9.37 -21.71
C SER A 207 -1.55 10.00 -21.26
N GLY A 208 -0.72 9.21 -20.57
CA GLY A 208 0.55 9.62 -19.98
C GLY A 208 0.44 10.35 -18.64
N THR A 209 -0.77 10.57 -18.11
CA THR A 209 -0.95 11.15 -16.77
C THR A 209 -0.37 10.20 -15.72
N MET A 210 0.29 10.76 -14.72
CA MET A 210 0.85 10.01 -13.61
C MET A 210 0.18 10.45 -12.31
N TRP A 211 -0.29 9.47 -11.53
CA TRP A 211 -0.72 9.68 -10.14
C TRP A 211 0.20 8.90 -9.21
N ARG A 212 0.46 9.44 -8.03
CA ARG A 212 1.06 8.69 -6.94
C ARG A 212 -0.04 7.96 -6.19
N ALA A 213 0.14 6.67 -5.91
CA ALA A 213 -0.90 5.89 -5.25
C ALA A 213 -0.35 4.78 -4.38
N ASN A 214 -1.20 4.28 -3.48
CA ASN A 214 -0.94 3.02 -2.82
C ASN A 214 -2.23 2.24 -2.56
N PHE A 215 -2.05 0.96 -2.28
CA PHE A 215 -3.12 0.00 -2.05
C PHE A 215 -2.74 -0.84 -0.84
N TYR A 216 -3.70 -1.07 0.03
CA TYR A 216 -3.48 -1.73 1.30
C TYR A 216 -4.53 -2.79 1.58
N ARG A 217 -4.14 -3.72 2.44
CA ARG A 217 -5.04 -4.59 3.19
C ARG A 217 -4.65 -4.50 4.65
N VAL A 218 -5.64 -4.48 5.53
CA VAL A 218 -5.46 -4.78 6.95
C VAL A 218 -6.37 -5.95 7.32
N ASP A 219 -5.87 -6.81 8.18
CA ASP A 219 -6.48 -8.06 8.62
C ASP A 219 -6.28 -8.22 10.13
N TYR A 220 -7.30 -8.72 10.82
CA TYR A 220 -7.32 -8.83 12.29
C TYR A 220 -7.47 -10.26 12.80
N ASP A 221 -7.34 -11.27 11.92
CA ASP A 221 -7.49 -12.66 12.31
C ASP A 221 -6.51 -13.07 13.42
N ASN A 222 -7.00 -13.96 14.28
CA ASN A 222 -6.30 -14.42 15.48
C ASN A 222 -5.93 -13.28 16.47
N GLY A 223 -6.64 -12.15 16.43
CA GLY A 223 -6.44 -11.01 17.33
C GLY A 223 -5.12 -10.28 17.07
N LYS A 224 -4.60 -10.34 15.84
CA LYS A 224 -3.35 -9.70 15.43
C LYS A 224 -3.56 -8.91 14.16
N THR A 225 -3.14 -7.66 14.17
CA THR A 225 -3.11 -6.84 12.95
C THR A 225 -2.01 -7.33 12.01
N THR A 226 -2.39 -7.70 10.79
CA THR A 226 -1.47 -7.92 9.68
C THR A 226 -1.80 -6.92 8.57
N GLY A 227 -0.78 -6.27 8.01
CA GLY A 227 -0.95 -5.31 6.93
C GLY A 227 -0.24 -5.75 5.66
N TRP A 228 -0.71 -5.29 4.51
CA TRP A 228 -0.05 -5.43 3.21
C TRP A 228 -0.01 -4.09 2.50
N ASP A 229 1.03 -3.87 1.70
CA ASP A 229 1.18 -2.67 0.86
C ASP A 229 1.67 -3.02 -0.55
N TRP A 230 1.21 -2.27 -1.55
CA TRP A 230 1.79 -2.37 -2.90
C TRP A 230 3.17 -1.70 -2.94
N ALA A 231 3.22 -0.41 -2.63
CA ALA A 231 4.46 0.34 -2.47
C ALA A 231 4.84 0.41 -0.99
N ARG A 232 6.07 0.00 -0.65
CA ARG A 232 6.51 -0.02 0.76
C ARG A 232 6.64 1.40 1.30
N VAL A 233 5.77 1.73 2.24
CA VAL A 233 5.81 2.97 3.02
C VAL A 233 6.46 2.75 4.38
N GLY A 234 6.84 3.84 5.07
CA GLY A 234 7.36 3.83 6.43
C GLY A 234 6.36 3.30 7.47
N PRO A 235 6.45 3.72 8.75
CA PRO A 235 5.60 3.19 9.82
C PRO A 235 4.11 3.51 9.62
N SER A 236 3.78 4.58 8.87
CA SER A 236 2.40 5.02 8.60
C SER A 236 2.02 4.77 7.15
N PHE A 237 0.78 4.36 6.89
CA PHE A 237 0.22 4.31 5.53
C PHE A 237 0.16 5.69 4.88
N HIS A 238 0.06 6.75 5.69
CA HIS A 238 0.05 8.14 5.21
C HIS A 238 1.44 8.72 4.89
N ASP A 239 2.48 7.88 4.79
CA ASP A 239 3.79 8.29 4.26
C ASP A 239 3.75 8.39 2.72
N PHE A 240 2.92 9.33 2.25
CA PHE A 240 2.50 9.47 0.85
C PHE A 240 3.62 9.74 -0.15
N LYS A 241 4.79 10.18 0.33
CA LYS A 241 5.98 10.39 -0.52
C LYS A 241 6.55 9.08 -1.07
N ASN A 242 6.27 7.96 -0.40
CA ASN A 242 6.69 6.61 -0.79
C ASN A 242 5.60 5.84 -1.55
N PHE A 243 4.52 6.50 -1.98
CA PHE A 243 3.52 5.90 -2.85
C PHE A 243 4.13 5.47 -4.19
N GLY A 244 3.63 4.38 -4.76
CA GLY A 244 3.99 3.96 -6.11
C GLY A 244 3.40 4.89 -7.16
N THR A 245 3.57 4.53 -8.43
CA THR A 245 3.13 5.37 -9.55
C THR A 245 2.16 4.64 -10.46
N LEU A 246 0.98 5.24 -10.66
CA LEU A 246 0.02 4.85 -11.68
C LEU A 246 0.30 5.66 -12.94
N VAL A 247 0.46 5.00 -14.08
CA VAL A 247 0.61 5.66 -15.38
C VAL A 247 -0.60 5.32 -16.24
N PHE A 248 -1.38 6.32 -16.64
CA PHE A 248 -2.62 6.12 -17.38
C PHE A 248 -2.36 6.02 -18.88
N GLU A 249 -2.91 5.00 -19.55
CA GLU A 249 -2.75 4.79 -21.01
C GLU A 249 -3.36 5.89 -21.86
#